data_AF-A0A1J5QJV8-F1
#
_entry.id   AF-A0A1J5QJV8-F1
#
_cell.length_a   1.000
_cell.length_b   1.000
_cell.length_c   1.000
_cell.angle_alpha   90.00
_cell.angle_beta   90.00
_cell.angle_gamma   90.00
#
_symmetry.space_group_name_H-M   'P 1'
#
loop_
_entity.id
_entity.type
_entity.pdbx_description
1 polymer ?
#
loop_
_entity_poly.entity_id
_entity_poly.type
_entity_poly.pdbx_seq_one_letter_code
_entity_poly.pdbx_strand_id
1 'polypeptide(L)' 'MSELKTRAVEAGAVYRAAEVYSTPQRRGLMPFAKTRFYELVASGHLPTLKIGGGRATLVRGSDLIKLFEVAQ' A
#
# COMPACT_ATOMS: atom_id res chain seq x y z
N MET A 1 19.58 -12.65 -17.29
CA MET A 1 18.36 -12.45 -16.49
C MET A 1 18.50 -11.09 -15.82
N SER A 2 17.63 -10.14 -16.17
CA SER A 2 17.77 -8.74 -15.73
C SER A 2 17.50 -8.66 -14.24
N GLU A 3 18.48 -8.20 -13.48
CA GLU A 3 18.35 -7.91 -12.05
C GLU A 3 17.15 -6.99 -11.84
N LEU A 4 16.11 -7.53 -11.19
CA LEU A 4 15.01 -6.73 -10.67
C LEU A 4 15.62 -5.73 -9.70
N LYS A 5 15.80 -4.49 -10.15
CA LYS A 5 16.06 -3.33 -9.30
C LYS A 5 14.89 -3.21 -8.33
N THR A 6 14.98 -3.91 -7.21
CA THR A 6 14.21 -3.65 -6.01
C THR A 6 14.59 -2.24 -5.60
N ARG A 7 13.83 -1.25 -6.09
CA ARG A 7 13.89 0.10 -5.55
C ARG A 7 13.53 -0.07 -4.07
N ALA A 8 14.51 0.15 -3.20
CA ALA A 8 14.30 0.26 -1.78
C ALA A 8 13.26 1.36 -1.58
N VAL A 9 12.01 0.95 -1.37
CA VAL A 9 11.06 1.77 -0.62
C VAL A 9 11.76 1.98 0.71
N GLU A 10 12.11 3.22 1.04
CA GLU A 10 12.63 3.50 2.38
C GLU A 10 11.63 2.89 3.36
N ALA A 11 12.10 1.89 4.10
CA ALA A 11 11.38 1.27 5.19
C ALA A 11 11.23 2.37 6.26
N GLY A 12 10.26 3.26 6.06
CA GLY A 12 10.29 4.55 6.74
C GLY A 12 9.54 5.70 6.08
N ALA A 13 8.85 5.51 4.95
CA ALA A 13 7.74 6.43 4.63
C ALA A 13 6.66 6.24 5.71
N VAL A 14 6.82 6.93 6.84
CA VAL A 14 6.02 6.74 8.05
C VAL A 14 4.59 7.13 7.71
N TYR A 15 3.75 6.12 7.49
CA TYR A 15 2.33 6.30 7.39
C TYR A 15 1.86 7.04 8.64
N ARG A 16 1.10 8.12 8.45
CA ARG A 16 0.44 8.80 9.56
C ARG A 16 -0.94 8.18 9.72
N ALA A 17 -1.28 7.72 10.91
CA ALA A 17 -2.55 7.06 11.18
C ALA A 17 -3.77 7.91 10.77
N ALA A 18 -3.66 9.23 10.87
CA ALA A 18 -4.69 10.20 10.51
C ALA A 18 -4.79 10.51 8.99
N GLU A 19 -3.85 10.03 8.16
CA GLU A 19 -3.81 10.34 6.73
C GLU A 19 -4.50 9.29 5.86
N VAL A 20 -4.88 9.69 4.64
CA VAL A 20 -5.43 8.81 3.60
C VAL A 20 -4.54 8.89 2.37
N TYR A 21 -4.09 7.73 1.89
CA TYR A 21 -3.17 7.61 0.77
C TYR A 21 -3.90 7.12 -0.48
N SER A 22 -3.74 7.87 -1.58
CA SER A 22 -4.23 7.47 -2.90
C SER A 22 -3.15 6.75 -3.69
N THR A 23 -3.47 5.57 -4.22
CA THR A 23 -2.56 4.76 -5.04
C THR A 23 -1.17 4.54 -4.38
N PRO A 24 -1.11 4.04 -3.13
CA PRO A 24 0.13 3.99 -2.33
C PRO A 24 1.27 3.23 -3.02
N GLN A 25 0.95 2.22 -3.84
CA GLN A 25 1.92 1.51 -4.67
C GLN A 25 2.66 2.41 -5.68
N ARG A 26 2.00 3.40 -6.28
CA ARG A 26 2.63 4.32 -7.27
C ARG A 26 3.58 5.29 -6.60
N ARG A 27 3.33 5.61 -5.33
CA ARG A 27 4.15 6.50 -4.52
C ARG A 27 5.34 5.78 -3.88
N GLY A 28 5.52 4.49 -4.16
CA GLY A 28 6.56 3.69 -3.53
C GLY A 28 6.38 3.59 -2.02
N LEU A 29 5.15 3.68 -1.52
CA LEU A 29 4.90 3.56 -0.08
C LEU A 29 4.91 2.08 0.36
N MET A 30 4.55 1.17 -0.55
CA MET A 30 4.43 -0.25 -0.23
C MET A 30 5.69 -1.02 -0.63
N PRO A 31 6.26 -1.86 0.24
CA PRO A 31 7.46 -2.64 -0.02
C PRO A 31 7.19 -3.90 -0.86
N PHE A 32 6.06 -3.97 -1.58
CA PHE A 32 5.68 -5.13 -2.38
C PHE A 32 5.08 -4.74 -3.73
N ALA A 33 5.04 -5.71 -4.65
CA ALA A 33 4.57 -5.52 -5.99
C ALA A 33 3.07 -5.17 -6.06
N LYS A 34 2.68 -4.49 -7.14
CA LYS A 34 1.29 -4.14 -7.46
C LYS A 34 0.33 -5.33 -7.39
N THR A 35 0.76 -6.53 -7.81
CA THR A 35 -0.07 -7.74 -7.74
C THR A 35 -0.44 -8.10 -6.30
N ARG A 36 0.55 -8.11 -5.39
CA ARG A 36 0.36 -8.39 -3.97
C ARG A 36 -0.58 -7.39 -3.30
N PHE A 37 -0.52 -6.12 -3.72
CA PHE A 37 -1.49 -5.11 -3.27
C PHE A 37 -2.93 -5.52 -3.59
N TYR A 38 -3.22 -5.87 -4.85
CA TYR A 38 -4.59 -6.23 -5.24
C TYR A 38 -5.05 -7.53 -4.59
N GLU A 39 -4.16 -8.49 -4.33
CA GLU A 39 -4.49 -9.69 -3.54
C GLU A 39 -4.93 -9.34 -2.12
N LEU A 40 -4.20 -8.46 -1.42
CA LEU A 40 -4.54 -8.03 -0.07
C LEU A 40 -5.87 -7.27 -0.02
N VAL A 41 -6.14 -6.45 -1.04
CA VAL A 41 -7.42 -5.76 -1.19
C VAL A 41 -8.55 -6.75 -1.49
N ALA A 42 -8.37 -7.67 -2.43
CA ALA A 42 -9.39 -8.64 -2.82
C ALA A 42 -9.72 -9.63 -1.70
N SER A 43 -8.72 -10.02 -0.89
CA SER A 43 -8.89 -10.91 0.25
C SER A 43 -9.40 -10.22 1.52
N GLY A 44 -9.61 -8.90 1.50
CA GLY A 44 -10.09 -8.13 2.65
C GLY A 44 -9.03 -7.84 3.73
N HIS A 45 -7.78 -8.27 3.54
CA HIS A 45 -6.67 -7.98 4.46
C HIS A 45 -6.23 -6.52 4.43
N LEU A 46 -6.56 -5.78 3.36
CA LEU A 46 -6.33 -4.35 3.25
C LEU A 46 -7.62 -3.61 2.88
N PRO A 47 -8.27 -2.93 3.84
CA PRO A 47 -9.45 -2.11 3.57
C PRO A 47 -9.13 -0.98 2.58
N THR A 48 -10.06 -0.70 1.65
CA THR A 48 -9.92 0.41 0.71
C THR A 48 -11.17 1.26 0.69
N LEU A 49 -10.99 2.57 0.49
CA LEU A 49 -12.09 3.49 0.21
C LEU A 49 -12.16 3.69 -1.30
N LYS A 50 -13.38 3.61 -1.85
CA LYS A 50 -13.67 3.96 -3.24
C LYS A 50 -14.24 5.36 -3.25
N ILE A 51 -13.59 6.27 -3.97
CA ILE A 51 -14.19 7.56 -4.33
C ILE A 51 -15.00 7.34 -5.60
N GLY A 52 -16.22 7.91 -5.65
CA GLY A 52 -17.05 7.88 -6.85
C GLY A 52 -16.25 8.34 -8.08
N GLY A 53 -16.26 7.55 -9.16
CA GLY A 53 -15.44 7.81 -10.36
C GLY A 53 -14.24 6.89 -10.58
N GLY A 54 -14.03 5.88 -9.71
CA GLY A 54 -13.46 4.58 -10.10
C GLY A 54 -11.95 4.47 -10.37
N ARG A 55 -11.17 5.55 -10.36
CA ARG A 55 -9.73 5.47 -10.72
C ARG A 55 -8.75 5.38 -9.55
N ALA A 56 -9.09 5.93 -8.39
CA ALA A 56 -8.21 5.95 -7.23
C ALA A 56 -8.63 4.89 -6.19
N THR A 57 -7.67 4.09 -5.74
CA THR A 57 -7.83 3.25 -4.54
C THR A 57 -7.22 4.02 -3.38
N LEU A 58 -8.06 4.38 -2.42
CA LEU A 58 -7.65 5.07 -1.20
C LEU A 58 -7.45 4.05 -0.08
N VAL A 59 -6.44 4.25 0.74
CA VAL A 59 -6.14 3.42 1.92
C VAL A 59 -5.83 4.33 3.09
N ARG A 60 -6.34 4.02 4.29
CA ARG A 60 -6.01 4.79 5.50
C ARG A 60 -4.60 4.45 5.96
N GLY A 61 -3.88 5.44 6.48
CA GLY A 61 -2.57 5.24 7.08
C GLY A 61 -2.60 4.23 8.22
N SER A 62 -3.64 4.25 9.06
CA SER A 62 -3.82 3.27 10.14
C SER A 62 -3.86 1.82 9.66
N ASP A 63 -4.48 1.58 8.49
CA ASP A 63 -4.61 0.23 7.92
C ASP A 63 -3.29 -0.23 7.32
N LEU A 64 -2.49 0.71 6.77
CA LEU A 64 -1.14 0.46 6.29
C LEU A 64 -0.19 0.13 7.45
N ILE A 65 -0.23 0.91 8.54
CA ILE A 65 0.57 0.64 9.75
C ILE A 65 0.30 -0.79 10.25
N LYS A 66 -0.97 -1.15 10.47
CA LYS A 66 -1.37 -2.49 10.92
C LYS A 66 -0.88 -3.59 9.99
N LEU A 67 -1.00 -3.39 8.68
CA LEU A 67 -0.54 -4.36 7.68
C LEU A 67 0.97 -4.65 7.80
N PHE A 68 1.78 -3.64 8.13
CA PHE A 68 3.24 -3.78 8.22
C PHE A 68 3.74 -4.14 9.62
N GLU A 69 3.04 -3.77 10.69
CA GLU A 69 3.34 -4.22 12.05
C GLU A 69 3.15 -5.73 12.21
N VAL A 70 2.19 -6.33 11.52
CA VAL A 70 1.95 -7.78 11.54
C VAL A 70 2.96 -8.57 10.67
N ALA A 71 3.70 -7.89 9.79
CA ALA A 71 4.64 -8.52 8.86
C ALA A 71 6.09 -8.60 9.38
N GLN A 72 6.34 -8.11 10.61
CA GLN A 72 7.62 -8.24 11.34
C GLN A 72 7.60 -9.49 12.22
#